data_AF-A0A2V8P8J2-F1
#
_entry.id   AF-A0A2V8P8J2-F1
#
_cell.length_a   1.000
_cell.length_b   1.000
_cell.length_c   1.000
_cell.angle_alpha   90.00
_cell.angle_beta   90.00
_cell.angle_gamma   90.00
#
_symmetry.space_group_name_H-M   'P 1'
#
loop_
_entity.id
_entity.type
_entity.pdbx_description
1 polymer ?
#
loop_
_entity_poly.entity_id
_entity_poly.type
_entity_poly.pdbx_seq_one_letter_code
_entity_poly.pdbx_strand_id
1 'polypeptide(L)'
;MPPPRTHNSILPTSRRPQLRLLRHHRVILLDAGAAVFFASGGAMSILKGPHRGRATTPIFLDRSIFGVDGFKTTEGGVTFEDVEPPGAPADKAGLVGGDIITTFDGRAVRKESELMDLIRQTPTGKPVEVIYLRDGEIKKTQLTTISSQESNQLERAYGNRAEGQGIFGYNNGDSKRVFVPTSKIFGVRLDRVDQNGPADLAGIKKGDIVIEFDKTPIRTSDELLSRIPVKLGKR
;
A
#
# COMPACT_ATOMS: atom_id res chain seq x y z
N MET A 1 60.57 54.83 -16.93
CA MET A 1 60.40 53.37 -16.71
C MET A 1 60.14 53.10 -15.23
N PRO A 2 58.93 52.65 -14.90
CA PRO A 2 58.73 51.60 -13.90
C PRO A 2 57.85 50.45 -14.46
N PRO A 3 57.90 49.24 -13.89
CA PRO A 3 57.35 48.02 -14.50
C PRO A 3 55.83 47.87 -14.30
N PRO A 4 55.12 47.12 -15.17
CA PRO A 4 53.72 46.78 -14.95
C PRO A 4 53.57 45.78 -13.78
N ARG A 5 52.66 46.09 -12.86
CA ARG A 5 52.29 45.21 -11.75
C ARG A 5 51.57 43.96 -12.25
N THR A 6 51.96 42.85 -11.64
CA THR A 6 51.53 41.47 -11.85
C THR A 6 50.06 41.22 -11.52
N HIS A 7 49.52 40.21 -12.20
CA HIS A 7 48.26 39.50 -12.00
C HIS A 7 47.71 39.43 -10.57
N ASN A 8 46.39 39.56 -10.46
CA ASN A 8 45.64 38.74 -9.51
C ASN A 8 44.27 38.36 -10.10
N SER A 9 44.21 37.19 -10.71
CA SER A 9 42.96 36.56 -11.15
C SER A 9 42.26 35.98 -9.93
N ILE A 10 41.16 36.61 -9.52
CA ILE A 10 40.26 36.06 -8.50
C ILE A 10 39.51 34.88 -9.14
N LEU A 11 39.97 33.66 -8.86
CA LEU A 11 39.19 32.45 -9.11
C LEU A 11 37.99 32.44 -8.15
N PRO A 12 36.74 32.25 -8.62
CA PRO A 12 35.63 31.98 -7.73
C PRO A 12 35.83 30.59 -7.10
N THR A 13 35.89 30.56 -5.78
CA THR A 13 35.85 29.34 -4.97
C THR A 13 34.54 28.60 -5.24
N SER A 14 34.62 27.57 -6.07
CA SER A 14 33.58 26.55 -6.22
C SER A 14 33.30 25.93 -4.85
N ARG A 15 32.20 26.35 -4.20
CA ARG A 15 31.63 25.64 -3.06
C ARG A 15 31.30 24.22 -3.55
N ARG A 16 32.11 23.24 -3.13
CA ARG A 16 31.78 21.84 -3.30
C ARG A 16 30.41 21.61 -2.66
N PRO A 17 29.43 21.05 -3.37
CA PRO A 17 28.19 20.64 -2.73
C PRO A 17 28.56 19.57 -1.70
N GLN A 18 28.25 19.83 -0.44
CA GLN A 18 28.38 18.82 0.60
C GLN A 18 27.54 17.62 0.18
N LEU A 19 28.20 16.48 -0.02
CA LEU A 19 27.56 15.21 -0.27
C LEU A 19 26.75 14.87 0.99
N ARG A 20 25.47 15.24 0.98
CA ARG A 20 24.50 14.85 2.00
C ARG A 20 24.52 13.33 2.03
N LEU A 21 25.07 12.73 3.09
CA LEU A 21 25.09 11.28 3.28
C LEU A 21 23.69 10.74 3.00
N LEU A 22 23.54 10.01 1.88
CA LEU A 22 22.33 9.23 1.65
C LEU A 22 22.30 8.20 2.77
N ARG A 23 21.28 8.28 3.63
CA ARG A 23 20.96 7.17 4.54
C ARG A 23 20.82 5.93 3.67
N HIS A 24 21.64 4.91 3.93
CA HIS A 24 21.58 3.64 3.22
C HIS A 24 20.29 2.92 3.63
N HIS A 25 19.22 3.09 2.85
CA HIS A 25 18.02 2.28 2.96
C HIS A 25 18.33 0.90 2.40
N ARG A 26 18.04 -0.15 3.17
CA ARG A 26 18.21 -1.55 2.74
C ARG A 26 16.94 -1.99 2.04
N VAL A 27 17.08 -2.65 0.89
CA VAL A 27 15.98 -3.32 0.20
C VAL A 27 15.93 -4.75 0.72
N ILE A 28 14.77 -5.19 1.20
CA ILE A 28 14.59 -6.50 1.84
C ILE A 28 13.54 -7.30 1.08
N LEU A 29 13.87 -8.57 0.85
CA LEU A 29 12.93 -9.62 0.43
C LEU A 29 12.67 -10.50 1.66
N LEU A 30 11.39 -10.68 1.99
CA LEU A 30 10.98 -11.48 3.14
C LEU A 30 10.53 -12.86 2.64
N ASP A 31 11.21 -13.91 3.08
CA ASP A 31 10.78 -15.28 2.82
C ASP A 31 9.81 -15.75 3.93
N ALA A 32 8.83 -16.60 3.62
CA ALA A 32 7.89 -17.10 4.65
C ALA A 32 8.61 -17.84 5.79
N GLY A 33 9.80 -18.38 5.53
CA GLY A 33 10.68 -18.97 6.54
C GLY A 33 11.25 -17.98 7.58
N ALA A 34 11.27 -16.68 7.27
CA ALA A 34 11.60 -15.61 8.21
C ALA A 34 10.41 -15.20 9.09
N ALA A 35 9.20 -15.71 8.80
CA ALA A 35 7.98 -15.42 9.53
C ALA A 35 7.63 -16.49 10.60
N VAL A 36 8.64 -17.07 11.25
CA VAL A 36 8.42 -17.90 12.44
C VAL A 36 8.32 -16.98 13.66
N PHE A 37 7.16 -16.36 13.84
CA PHE A 37 6.94 -15.44 14.95
C PHE A 37 6.33 -16.17 16.15
N PHE A 38 7.13 -16.29 17.21
CA PHE A 38 6.72 -16.85 18.48
C PHE A 38 5.89 -15.81 19.25
N ALA A 39 4.60 -16.09 19.41
CA ALA A 39 3.78 -15.43 20.41
C ALA A 39 4.22 -15.90 21.80
N SER A 40 5.10 -15.14 22.43
CA SER A 40 5.35 -15.25 23.88
C SER A 40 5.56 -13.88 24.49
N GLY A 41 4.56 -13.42 25.24
CA GLY A 41 4.77 -12.41 26.29
C GLY A 41 3.66 -11.37 26.44
N GLY A 42 2.83 -11.54 27.47
CA GLY A 42 2.28 -10.41 28.23
C GLY A 42 0.78 -10.15 28.09
N ALA A 43 0.01 -10.53 29.12
CA ALA A 43 -1.39 -10.19 29.28
C ALA A 43 -1.61 -8.68 29.46
N MET A 44 -2.62 -8.11 28.78
CA MET A 44 -3.29 -6.89 29.24
C MET A 44 -4.80 -7.01 29.03
N SER A 45 -5.50 -6.84 30.16
CA SER A 45 -6.94 -6.92 30.34
C SER A 45 -7.70 -5.91 29.47
N ILE A 46 -8.78 -6.38 28.84
CA ILE A 46 -9.75 -5.55 28.15
C ILE A 46 -10.84 -5.15 29.15
N LEU A 47 -10.89 -3.87 29.55
CA LEU A 47 -12.09 -3.30 30.16
C LEU A 47 -13.01 -2.79 29.04
N LYS A 48 -14.14 -3.46 28.84
CA LYS A 48 -15.13 -3.17 27.78
C LYS A 48 -16.20 -2.23 28.34
N GLY A 49 -16.24 -0.98 27.86
CA GLY A 49 -17.35 -0.05 28.11
C GLY A 49 -18.31 0.01 26.90
N PRO A 50 -19.63 0.21 27.10
CA PRO A 50 -20.59 0.16 26.00
C PRO A 50 -20.75 1.56 25.36
N HIS A 51 -20.41 1.70 24.08
CA HIS A 51 -20.87 2.84 23.29
C HIS A 51 -22.17 2.49 22.56
N ARG A 52 -23.29 2.96 23.11
CA ARG A 52 -24.56 3.09 22.38
C ARG A 52 -24.54 4.41 21.61
N GLY A 53 -24.32 4.33 20.30
CA GLY A 53 -24.62 5.41 19.35
C GLY A 53 -25.51 4.84 18.26
N ARG A 54 -26.76 5.30 18.19
CA ARG A 54 -27.74 4.91 17.17
C ARG A 54 -27.35 5.59 15.85
N ALA A 55 -26.69 4.85 14.96
CA ALA A 55 -26.45 5.32 13.60
C ALA A 55 -27.77 5.26 12.81
N THR A 56 -28.33 6.40 12.46
CA THR A 56 -29.32 6.50 11.40
C THR A 56 -28.63 6.16 10.08
N THR A 57 -28.85 4.95 9.57
CA THR A 57 -28.40 4.57 8.22
C THR A 57 -29.28 5.23 7.18
N PRO A 58 -28.77 6.16 6.35
CA PRO A 58 -29.50 6.56 5.15
C PRO A 58 -29.63 5.36 4.22
N ILE A 59 -30.80 5.25 3.58
CA ILE A 59 -31.09 4.22 2.58
C ILE A 59 -30.19 4.51 1.37
N PHE A 60 -29.24 3.60 1.08
CA PHE A 60 -28.41 3.68 -0.12
C PHE A 60 -28.98 2.75 -1.19
N LEU A 61 -29.21 3.29 -2.40
CA LEU A 61 -29.38 2.49 -3.61
C LEU A 61 -28.18 1.55 -3.76
N ASP A 62 -28.41 0.34 -4.27
CA ASP A 62 -27.39 -0.70 -4.47
C ASP A 62 -26.22 -0.15 -5.30
N ARG A 63 -25.15 0.28 -4.61
CA ARG A 63 -23.95 0.81 -5.24
C ARG A 63 -22.97 -0.34 -5.45
N SER A 64 -22.54 -0.49 -6.69
CA SER A 64 -21.45 -1.36 -7.10
C SER A 64 -20.16 -0.94 -6.39
N ILE A 65 -19.48 -1.91 -5.78
CA ILE A 65 -18.21 -1.72 -5.06
C ILE A 65 -17.10 -2.49 -5.77
N PHE A 66 -15.94 -1.84 -5.88
CA PHE A 66 -14.75 -2.33 -6.58
C PHE A 66 -13.63 -2.77 -5.61
N GLY A 67 -13.59 -2.18 -4.41
CA GLY A 67 -12.65 -2.54 -3.34
C GLY A 67 -11.28 -1.90 -3.45
N VAL A 68 -11.22 -0.60 -3.73
CA VAL A 68 -9.99 0.20 -3.68
C VAL A 68 -10.28 1.55 -3.04
N ASP A 69 -9.27 2.13 -2.39
CA ASP A 69 -9.35 3.42 -1.70
C ASP A 69 -8.14 4.33 -2.00
N GLY A 70 -8.21 5.60 -1.62
CA GLY A 70 -7.13 6.57 -1.79
C GLY A 70 -6.92 6.96 -3.24
N PHE A 71 -8.00 7.23 -3.97
CA PHE A 71 -7.91 7.61 -5.37
C PHE A 71 -7.18 8.94 -5.58
N LYS A 72 -6.41 9.01 -6.67
CA LYS A 72 -5.72 10.21 -7.10
C LYS A 72 -5.66 10.30 -8.62
N THR A 73 -5.98 11.48 -9.13
CA THR A 73 -5.83 11.78 -10.56
C THR A 73 -4.36 12.00 -10.91
N THR A 74 -3.90 11.40 -12.01
CA THR A 74 -2.53 11.49 -12.54
C THR A 74 -2.56 11.89 -14.02
N GLU A 75 -1.40 12.20 -14.62
CA GLU A 75 -1.32 12.55 -16.06
C GLU A 75 -1.77 11.41 -16.99
N GLY A 76 -1.65 10.15 -16.55
CA GLY A 76 -1.96 8.96 -17.35
C GLY A 76 -3.31 8.31 -17.06
N GLY A 77 -4.05 8.76 -16.05
CA GLY A 77 -5.26 8.09 -15.58
C GLY A 77 -5.48 8.26 -14.07
N VAL A 78 -6.13 7.29 -13.44
CA VAL A 78 -6.47 7.33 -12.02
C VAL A 78 -5.71 6.25 -11.27
N THR A 79 -4.92 6.64 -10.27
CA THR A 79 -4.29 5.70 -9.34
C THR A 79 -5.11 5.59 -8.06
N PHE A 80 -4.91 4.51 -7.32
CA PHE A 80 -5.43 4.32 -5.96
C PHE A 80 -4.30 3.90 -5.03
N GLU A 81 -4.45 4.13 -3.74
CA GLU A 81 -3.42 3.81 -2.75
C GLU A 81 -3.56 2.38 -2.27
N ASP A 82 -4.80 1.92 -2.05
CA ASP A 82 -5.06 0.68 -1.33
C ASP A 82 -6.12 -0.18 -2.04
N VAL A 83 -6.06 -1.49 -1.78
CA VAL A 83 -7.00 -2.50 -2.28
C VAL A 83 -7.59 -3.21 -1.08
N GLU A 84 -8.82 -2.87 -0.74
CA GLU A 84 -9.46 -3.35 0.47
C GLU A 84 -10.96 -3.62 0.30
N PRO A 85 -11.52 -4.54 1.09
CA PRO A 85 -10.83 -5.53 1.92
C PRO A 85 -10.25 -6.69 1.08
N PRO A 86 -9.36 -7.55 1.61
CA PRO A 86 -8.95 -8.77 0.94
C PRO A 86 -10.14 -9.63 0.52
N GLY A 87 -10.12 -10.13 -0.72
CA GLY A 87 -11.21 -10.82 -1.39
C GLY A 87 -12.22 -9.91 -2.09
N ALA A 88 -12.03 -8.59 -2.07
CA ALA A 88 -12.80 -7.65 -2.89
C ALA A 88 -12.53 -7.83 -4.39
N PRO A 89 -13.37 -7.27 -5.29
CA PRO A 89 -13.22 -7.47 -6.74
C PRO A 89 -11.86 -7.08 -7.30
N ALA A 90 -11.29 -5.95 -6.86
CA ALA A 90 -9.97 -5.50 -7.27
C ALA A 90 -8.86 -6.45 -6.81
N ASP A 91 -8.92 -6.92 -5.55
CA ASP A 91 -7.98 -7.91 -5.01
C ASP A 91 -8.03 -9.23 -5.78
N LYS A 92 -9.24 -9.74 -6.01
CA LYS A 92 -9.47 -10.96 -6.82
C LYS A 92 -8.96 -10.82 -8.26
N ALA A 93 -8.99 -9.61 -8.81
CA ALA A 93 -8.47 -9.30 -10.13
C ALA A 93 -6.96 -8.99 -10.15
N GLY A 94 -6.29 -9.12 -9.00
CA GLY A 94 -4.86 -8.91 -8.85
C GLY A 94 -4.42 -7.46 -9.05
N LEU A 95 -5.35 -6.51 -8.90
CA LEU A 95 -5.02 -5.09 -8.81
C LEU A 95 -4.30 -4.83 -7.49
N VAL A 96 -3.38 -3.89 -7.52
CA VAL A 96 -2.57 -3.52 -6.37
C VAL A 96 -2.46 -2.01 -6.30
N GLY A 97 -2.29 -1.48 -5.10
CA GLY A 97 -2.18 -0.05 -4.93
C GLY A 97 -1.04 0.54 -5.75
N GLY A 98 -1.36 1.64 -6.42
CA GLY A 98 -0.48 2.33 -7.34
C GLY A 98 -0.53 1.90 -8.79
N ASP A 99 -1.41 0.96 -9.14
CA ASP A 99 -1.82 0.80 -10.54
C ASP A 99 -2.50 2.08 -11.02
N ILE A 100 -2.22 2.47 -12.26
CA ILE A 100 -2.88 3.63 -12.89
C ILE A 100 -3.93 3.10 -13.86
N ILE A 101 -5.20 3.19 -13.50
CA ILE A 101 -6.32 2.83 -14.36
C ILE A 101 -6.42 3.84 -15.49
N THR A 102 -6.33 3.33 -16.72
CA THR A 102 -6.43 4.13 -17.95
C THR A 102 -7.75 3.91 -18.68
N THR A 103 -8.36 2.74 -18.50
CA THR A 103 -9.63 2.38 -19.16
C THR A 103 -10.45 1.49 -18.24
N PHE A 104 -11.75 1.75 -18.19
CA PHE A 104 -12.72 1.00 -17.42
C PHE A 104 -13.94 0.72 -18.29
N ASP A 105 -14.30 -0.56 -18.45
CA ASP A 105 -15.44 -1.01 -19.27
C ASP A 105 -15.42 -0.43 -20.69
N GLY A 106 -14.24 -0.44 -21.33
CA GLY A 106 -14.02 0.11 -22.66
C GLY A 106 -14.01 1.65 -22.75
N ARG A 107 -14.16 2.37 -21.63
CA ARG A 107 -14.14 3.84 -21.58
C ARG A 107 -12.85 4.35 -20.99
N ALA A 108 -12.20 5.30 -21.68
CA ALA A 108 -10.99 5.93 -21.18
C ALA A 108 -11.29 6.74 -19.92
N VAL A 109 -10.41 6.66 -18.93
CA VAL A 109 -10.54 7.33 -17.64
C VAL A 109 -9.34 8.22 -17.43
N ARG A 110 -9.58 9.52 -17.23
CA ARG A 110 -8.53 10.50 -16.94
C ARG A 110 -8.65 11.13 -15.58
N LYS A 111 -9.86 11.15 -15.02
CA LYS A 111 -10.13 11.77 -13.71
C LYS A 111 -10.83 10.80 -12.78
N GLU A 112 -10.55 10.96 -11.49
CA GLU A 112 -11.19 10.19 -10.44
C GLU A 112 -12.71 10.27 -10.52
N SER A 113 -13.28 11.45 -10.74
CA SER A 113 -14.73 11.64 -10.86
C SER A 113 -15.34 10.80 -11.98
N GLU A 114 -14.65 10.69 -13.12
CA GLU A 114 -15.09 9.88 -14.26
C GLU A 114 -15.11 8.40 -13.89
N LEU A 115 -14.05 7.91 -13.24
CA LEU A 115 -13.98 6.52 -12.78
C LEU A 115 -15.13 6.20 -11.81
N MET A 116 -15.35 7.09 -10.84
CA MET A 116 -16.41 6.94 -9.84
C MET A 116 -17.79 6.93 -10.47
N ASP A 117 -18.03 7.76 -11.49
CA ASP A 117 -19.28 7.75 -12.24
C ASP A 117 -19.49 6.44 -12.99
N LEU A 118 -18.44 5.92 -13.64
CA LEU A 118 -18.50 4.64 -14.33
C LEU A 118 -18.78 3.46 -13.38
N ILE A 119 -18.10 3.42 -12.23
CA ILE A 119 -18.33 2.40 -11.20
C ILE A 119 -19.78 2.46 -10.72
N ARG A 120 -20.30 3.66 -10.43
CA ARG A 120 -21.70 3.86 -9.99
C ARG A 120 -22.73 3.43 -11.03
N GLN A 121 -22.42 3.60 -12.31
CA GLN A 121 -23.31 3.20 -13.41
C GLN A 121 -23.23 1.71 -13.74
N THR A 122 -22.22 1.01 -13.23
CA THR A 122 -22.01 -0.41 -13.49
C THR A 122 -22.96 -1.24 -12.64
N PRO A 123 -23.77 -2.14 -13.24
CA PRO A 123 -24.61 -3.05 -12.48
C PRO A 123 -23.80 -3.97 -11.59
N THR A 124 -24.32 -4.29 -10.41
CA THR A 124 -23.79 -5.34 -9.54
C THR A 124 -23.72 -6.68 -10.30
N GLY A 125 -22.64 -7.45 -10.12
CA GLY A 125 -22.45 -8.74 -10.76
C GLY A 125 -21.99 -8.68 -12.22
N LYS A 126 -21.80 -7.47 -12.77
CA LYS A 126 -21.31 -7.32 -14.15
C LYS A 126 -19.78 -7.55 -14.20
N PRO A 127 -19.27 -8.40 -15.11
CA PRO A 127 -17.85 -8.46 -15.40
C PRO A 127 -17.42 -7.19 -16.15
N VAL A 128 -16.37 -6.55 -15.66
CA VAL A 128 -15.80 -5.32 -16.21
C VAL A 128 -14.34 -5.55 -16.57
N GLU A 129 -13.96 -5.18 -17.79
CA GLU A 129 -12.57 -5.10 -18.18
C GLU A 129 -11.94 -3.78 -17.69
N VAL A 130 -10.76 -3.89 -17.10
CA VAL A 130 -9.95 -2.75 -16.66
C VAL A 130 -8.58 -2.82 -17.31
N ILE A 131 -8.19 -1.74 -17.97
CA ILE A 131 -6.84 -1.54 -18.51
C ILE A 131 -6.11 -0.58 -17.56
N TYR A 132 -4.92 -0.98 -17.15
CA TYR A 132 -4.12 -0.25 -16.18
C TYR A 132 -2.64 -0.29 -16.54
N LEU A 133 -1.89 0.71 -16.07
CA LEU A 133 -0.44 0.72 -16.11
C LEU A 133 0.11 0.22 -14.79
N ARG A 134 1.02 -0.74 -14.86
CA ARG A 134 1.81 -1.22 -13.71
C ARG A 134 3.27 -1.30 -14.11
N ASP A 135 4.13 -0.66 -13.33
CA ASP A 135 5.59 -0.68 -13.54
C ASP A 135 5.98 -0.25 -14.99
N GLY A 136 5.19 0.65 -15.59
CA GLY A 136 5.39 1.18 -16.95
C GLY A 136 4.78 0.33 -18.07
N GLU A 137 4.21 -0.83 -17.76
CA GLU A 137 3.60 -1.74 -18.72
C GLU A 137 2.07 -1.63 -18.69
N ILE A 138 1.45 -1.66 -19.87
CA ILE A 138 -0.01 -1.75 -20.00
C ILE A 138 -0.44 -3.19 -19.73
N LYS A 139 -1.35 -3.36 -18.78
CA LYS A 139 -1.95 -4.64 -18.40
C LYS A 139 -3.46 -4.54 -18.45
N LYS A 140 -4.11 -5.69 -18.54
CA LYS A 140 -5.57 -5.81 -18.53
C LYS A 140 -5.99 -6.87 -17.51
N THR A 141 -7.11 -6.62 -16.87
CA THR A 141 -7.74 -7.59 -15.97
C THR A 141 -9.26 -7.51 -16.10
N GLN A 142 -9.94 -8.53 -15.58
CA GLN A 142 -11.39 -8.54 -15.44
C GLN A 142 -11.75 -8.71 -13.97
N LEU A 143 -12.76 -7.98 -13.54
CA LEU A 143 -13.37 -8.14 -12.23
C LEU A 143 -14.88 -8.08 -12.31
N THR A 144 -15.52 -8.67 -11.32
CA THR A 144 -16.97 -8.66 -11.19
C THR A 144 -17.34 -7.75 -10.04
N THR A 145 -18.15 -6.74 -10.31
CA THR A 145 -18.65 -5.81 -9.28
C THR A 145 -19.51 -6.53 -8.26
N ILE A 146 -19.47 -6.08 -7.00
CA ILE A 146 -20.27 -6.65 -5.92
C ILE A 146 -21.19 -5.60 -5.31
N SER A 147 -22.22 -6.07 -4.61
CA SER A 147 -23.15 -5.18 -3.90
C SER A 147 -22.46 -4.55 -2.69
N SER A 148 -22.99 -3.41 -2.24
CA SER A 148 -22.56 -2.82 -0.97
C SER A 148 -22.75 -3.76 0.22
N GLN A 149 -23.77 -4.63 0.19
CA GLN A 149 -24.01 -5.61 1.25
C GLN A 149 -22.93 -6.69 1.29
N GLU A 150 -22.53 -7.21 0.13
CA GLU A 150 -21.48 -8.22 0.01
C GLU A 150 -20.12 -7.65 0.41
N SER A 151 -19.83 -6.40 0.04
CA SER A 151 -18.63 -5.70 0.52
C SER A 151 -18.61 -5.58 2.04
N ASN A 152 -19.72 -5.16 2.65
CA ASN A 152 -19.83 -5.08 4.11
C ASN A 152 -19.66 -6.45 4.78
N GLN A 153 -20.12 -7.53 4.14
CA GLN A 153 -19.90 -8.89 4.64
C GLN A 153 -18.42 -9.30 4.54
N LEU A 154 -17.75 -8.97 3.44
CA LEU A 154 -16.31 -9.19 3.27
C LEU A 154 -15.51 -8.43 4.32
N GLU A 155 -15.84 -7.16 4.56
CA GLU A 155 -15.16 -6.31 5.54
C GLU A 155 -15.38 -6.81 6.97
N ARG A 156 -16.60 -7.21 7.33
CA ARG A 156 -16.88 -7.88 8.61
C ARG A 156 -16.17 -9.22 8.72
N ALA A 157 -16.15 -10.01 7.66
CA ALA A 157 -15.45 -11.29 7.66
C ALA A 157 -13.96 -11.05 7.89
N TYR A 158 -13.36 -10.09 7.20
CA TYR A 158 -11.96 -9.70 7.36
C TYR A 158 -11.66 -9.19 8.78
N GLY A 159 -12.44 -8.21 9.28
CA GLY A 159 -12.25 -7.66 10.62
C GLY A 159 -12.55 -8.64 11.77
N ASN A 160 -13.38 -9.67 11.55
CA ASN A 160 -13.68 -10.72 12.53
C ASN A 160 -12.78 -11.96 12.41
N ARG A 161 -11.88 -12.04 11.41
CA ARG A 161 -10.89 -13.12 11.40
C ARG A 161 -10.02 -12.97 12.66
N ALA A 162 -9.78 -14.08 13.34
CA ALA A 162 -8.74 -14.16 14.38
C ALA A 162 -7.34 -13.76 13.85
N GLU A 163 -7.22 -13.72 12.53
CA GLU A 163 -6.04 -13.38 11.72
C GLU A 163 -5.82 -11.86 11.58
N GLY A 164 -6.76 -11.01 12.05
CA GLY A 164 -6.79 -9.56 11.79
C GLY A 164 -5.73 -8.70 12.48
N GLN A 165 -4.79 -9.26 13.25
CA GLN A 165 -3.69 -8.50 13.88
C GLN A 165 -2.44 -9.36 14.04
N GLY A 166 -1.88 -9.86 12.94
CA GLY A 166 -0.49 -10.31 12.95
C GLY A 166 0.41 -9.13 13.28
N ILE A 167 0.85 -9.02 14.53
CA ILE A 167 1.76 -7.94 14.94
C ILE A 167 3.12 -8.27 14.32
N PHE A 168 3.37 -7.78 13.11
CA PHE A 168 4.73 -7.76 12.56
C PHE A 168 5.61 -6.75 13.31
N GLY A 169 5.02 -5.93 14.18
CA GLY A 169 5.74 -4.90 14.93
C GLY A 169 5.92 -3.62 14.11
N TYR A 170 4.98 -3.31 13.21
CA TYR A 170 4.82 -2.00 12.59
C TYR A 170 3.33 -1.75 12.38
N ASN A 171 2.93 -0.48 12.34
CA ASN A 171 1.56 -0.08 12.00
C ASN A 171 1.53 0.56 10.61
N ASN A 172 0.38 0.55 9.93
CA ASN A 172 0.25 1.21 8.62
C ASN A 172 0.67 2.68 8.63
N GLY A 173 0.31 3.42 9.68
CA GLY A 173 0.74 4.82 9.85
C GLY A 173 2.25 5.02 10.00
N ASP A 174 3.02 3.94 10.21
CA ASP A 174 4.46 3.94 10.36
C ASP A 174 5.20 3.47 9.11
N SER A 175 4.55 3.56 7.95
CA SER A 175 5.11 3.08 6.69
C SER A 175 4.84 4.05 5.55
N LYS A 176 5.68 4.00 4.51
CA LYS A 176 5.56 4.87 3.35
C LYS A 176 5.87 4.11 2.08
N ARG A 177 4.96 4.21 1.11
CA ARG A 177 5.22 3.75 -0.25
C ARG A 177 6.36 4.54 -0.88
N VAL A 178 7.38 3.83 -1.38
CA VAL A 178 8.58 4.41 -2.00
C VAL A 178 8.88 3.72 -3.32
N PHE A 179 9.26 4.51 -4.33
CA PHE A 179 9.78 3.95 -5.57
C PHE A 179 11.22 3.47 -5.37
N VAL A 180 11.53 2.25 -5.81
CA VAL A 180 12.85 1.64 -5.71
C VAL A 180 13.50 1.65 -7.10
N PRO A 181 14.46 2.56 -7.38
CA PRO A 181 15.00 2.73 -8.72
C PRO A 181 15.67 1.48 -9.28
N THR A 182 16.32 0.68 -8.43
CA THR A 182 17.07 -0.52 -8.83
C THR A 182 16.16 -1.59 -9.43
N SER A 183 14.98 -1.80 -8.85
CA SER A 183 14.01 -2.80 -9.30
C SER A 183 12.90 -2.20 -10.16
N LYS A 184 12.84 -0.87 -10.29
CA LYS A 184 11.81 -0.11 -11.01
C LYS A 184 10.37 -0.40 -10.54
N ILE A 185 10.23 -0.89 -9.31
CA ILE A 185 8.93 -1.14 -8.67
C ILE A 185 8.78 -0.27 -7.44
N PHE A 186 7.55 -0.17 -6.94
CA PHE A 186 7.29 0.39 -5.63
C PHE A 186 7.48 -0.66 -4.53
N GLY A 187 7.87 -0.19 -3.35
CA GLY A 187 7.93 -0.97 -2.12
C GLY A 187 7.48 -0.16 -0.92
N VAL A 188 7.47 -0.79 0.24
CA VAL A 188 7.01 -0.20 1.51
C VAL A 188 8.21 0.06 2.40
N ARG A 189 8.52 1.33 2.63
CA ARG A 189 9.52 1.74 3.61
C ARG A 189 8.89 1.76 5.00
N LEU A 190 9.52 1.10 5.96
CA LEU A 190 9.09 1.11 7.35
C LEU A 190 9.72 2.32 8.07
N ASP A 191 8.93 3.31 8.44
CA ASP A 191 9.38 4.51 9.15
C ASP A 191 9.49 4.29 10.67
N ARG A 192 8.76 3.31 11.22
CA ARG A 192 8.91 2.80 12.59
C ARG A 192 8.79 1.26 12.59
N VAL A 193 9.59 0.64 13.45
CA VAL A 193 9.52 -0.79 13.79
C VAL A 193 9.58 -0.88 15.32
N ASP A 194 8.69 -1.68 15.91
CA ASP A 194 8.60 -1.91 17.35
C ASP A 194 9.86 -2.64 17.85
N GLN A 195 10.52 -2.06 18.85
CA GLN A 195 11.73 -2.63 19.43
C GLN A 195 11.42 -3.98 20.09
N ASN A 196 12.28 -4.97 19.86
CA ASN A 196 12.10 -6.37 20.28
C ASN A 196 10.82 -7.02 19.73
N GLY A 197 10.14 -6.37 18.77
CA GLY A 197 9.00 -6.92 18.09
C GLY A 197 9.40 -7.94 17.02
N PRO A 198 8.44 -8.70 16.48
CA PRO A 198 8.65 -9.69 15.42
C PRO A 198 9.55 -9.24 14.25
N ALA A 199 9.27 -8.09 13.62
CA ALA A 199 10.11 -7.54 12.56
C ALA A 199 11.53 -7.19 13.04
N ASP A 200 11.66 -6.59 14.23
CA ASP A 200 12.96 -6.23 14.79
C ASP A 200 13.82 -7.48 15.06
N LEU A 201 13.21 -8.54 15.60
CA LEU A 201 13.84 -9.84 15.83
C LEU A 201 14.20 -10.55 14.51
N ALA A 202 13.40 -10.37 13.45
CA ALA A 202 13.73 -10.82 12.10
C ALA A 202 14.82 -9.98 11.41
N GLY A 203 15.40 -8.99 12.11
CA GLY A 203 16.48 -8.15 11.60
C GLY A 203 16.03 -6.99 10.73
N ILE A 204 14.73 -6.77 10.61
CA ILE A 204 14.12 -5.62 9.93
C ILE A 204 14.24 -4.41 10.86
N LYS A 205 14.55 -3.25 10.30
CA LYS A 205 14.83 -2.02 11.04
C LYS A 205 14.11 -0.85 10.38
N LYS A 206 14.00 0.23 11.15
CA LYS A 206 13.57 1.52 10.63
C LYS A 206 14.39 1.91 9.39
N GLY A 207 13.68 2.28 8.33
CA GLY A 207 14.24 2.71 7.06
C GLY A 207 14.45 1.58 6.05
N ASP A 208 14.19 0.33 6.43
CA ASP A 208 14.18 -0.78 5.48
C ASP A 208 12.98 -0.66 4.53
N ILE A 209 13.17 -1.12 3.30
CA ILE A 209 12.17 -1.10 2.24
C ILE A 209 11.83 -2.55 1.89
N VAL A 210 10.60 -2.96 2.17
CA VAL A 210 10.05 -4.26 1.80
C VAL A 210 9.52 -4.17 0.38
N ILE A 211 10.03 -5.01 -0.51
CA ILE A 211 9.58 -5.09 -1.91
C ILE A 211 8.93 -6.44 -2.24
N GLU A 212 9.07 -7.42 -1.36
CA GLU A 212 8.58 -8.78 -1.56
C GLU A 212 8.36 -9.47 -0.20
N PHE A 213 7.29 -10.27 -0.11
CA PHE A 213 6.98 -11.16 1.00
C PHE A 213 6.46 -12.50 0.44
N ASP A 214 7.09 -13.60 0.83
CA ASP A 214 6.77 -14.96 0.38
C ASP A 214 6.66 -15.05 -1.16
N LYS A 215 7.69 -14.55 -1.85
CA LYS A 215 7.78 -14.49 -3.33
C LYS A 215 6.68 -13.67 -4.00
N THR A 216 5.89 -12.94 -3.23
CA THR A 216 4.89 -12.02 -3.73
C THR A 216 5.42 -10.61 -3.62
N PRO A 217 5.47 -9.85 -4.72
CA PRO A 217 5.80 -8.43 -4.67
C PRO A 217 4.93 -7.69 -3.65
N ILE A 218 5.51 -6.73 -2.95
CA ILE A 218 4.84 -5.88 -1.95
C ILE A 218 5.00 -4.43 -2.39
N ARG A 219 3.89 -3.77 -2.72
CA ARG A 219 3.86 -2.38 -3.22
C ARG A 219 3.18 -1.42 -2.25
N THR A 220 2.32 -1.93 -1.37
CA THR A 220 1.61 -1.15 -0.34
C THR A 220 1.70 -1.82 1.02
N SER A 221 1.47 -1.02 2.06
CA SER A 221 1.53 -1.48 3.44
C SER A 221 0.42 -2.48 3.74
N ASP A 222 -0.77 -2.30 3.14
CA ASP A 222 -1.87 -3.26 3.25
C ASP A 222 -1.57 -4.58 2.54
N GLU A 223 -0.89 -4.52 1.40
CA GLU A 223 -0.39 -5.73 0.74
C GLU A 223 0.60 -6.47 1.65
N LEU A 224 1.46 -5.76 2.39
CA LEU A 224 2.35 -6.40 3.35
C LEU A 224 1.58 -7.00 4.54
N LEU A 225 0.67 -6.25 5.15
CA LEU A 225 -0.11 -6.70 6.31
C LEU A 225 -1.01 -7.90 5.99
N SER A 226 -1.70 -7.87 4.86
CA SER A 226 -2.59 -8.96 4.43
C SER A 226 -1.85 -10.29 4.20
N ARG A 227 -0.53 -10.25 4.02
CA ARG A 227 0.30 -11.43 3.75
C ARG A 227 0.96 -12.03 4.98
N ILE A 228 1.00 -11.31 6.10
CA ILE A 228 1.62 -11.81 7.32
C ILE A 228 0.66 -12.84 7.97
N PRO A 229 1.01 -14.14 7.98
CA PRO A 229 0.14 -15.16 8.52
C PRO A 229 0.13 -15.09 10.06
N VAL A 230 -1.05 -15.18 10.68
CA VAL A 230 -1.15 -15.36 12.14
C VAL A 230 -1.17 -16.84 12.47
N LYS A 231 -0.24 -17.30 13.31
CA LYS A 231 -0.29 -18.65 13.85
C LYS A 231 -1.34 -18.70 14.95
N LEU A 232 -2.46 -19.38 14.71
CA LEU A 232 -3.39 -19.78 15.77
C LEU A 232 -2.61 -20.62 16.79
N GLY A 233 -2.51 -20.14 18.02
CA GLY A 233 -2.26 -21.03 19.15
C GLY A 233 -3.37 -22.06 19.16
N LYS A 234 -3.05 -23.33 18.90
CA LYS A 234 -3.99 -24.41 19.21
C LYS A 234 -4.30 -24.30 20.71
N ARG A 235 -5.59 -24.19 21.01
CA ARG A 235 -6.15 -24.27 22.35
C ARG A 235 -5.62 -25.47 23.11
#